data_AF-A0A2N8TBH6-F1
#
_entry.id   AF-A0A2N8TBH6-F1
#
_cell.length_a   1.000
_cell.length_b   1.000
_cell.length_c   1.000
_cell.angle_alpha   90.00
_cell.angle_beta   90.00
_cell.angle_gamma   90.00
#
_symmetry.space_group_name_H-M   'P 1'
#
loop_
_entity.id
_entity.type
_entity.pdbx_description
1 polymer ?
#
loop_
_entity_poly.entity_id
_entity_poly.type
_entity_poly.pdbx_seq_one_letter_code
_entity_poly.pdbx_strand_id
1 'polypeptide(L)'
;MTTEPHSFPRRHARTQRFTLGAPRSFTVAPDGSRVVFLRSGSGTDRANSLWVLGMEEGGERVAADPHALLGGASEDLSPEERARRERSREGGAGIVGYATDSAVELASFSLSGRLFAAELRAGTARELPAPGPVIDPRPSPDGRHVAYVVGGALRVVGA
;
A
#
# COMPACT_ATOMS: atom_id res chain seq x y z
N MET A 1 15.52 -12.13 -31.49
CA MET A 1 16.40 -11.94 -30.32
C MET A 1 15.95 -12.91 -29.24
N THR A 2 16.67 -14.02 -29.06
CA THR A 2 16.46 -14.95 -27.96
C THR A 2 17.16 -14.40 -26.72
N THR A 3 16.40 -13.88 -25.75
CA THR A 3 16.97 -13.46 -24.47
C THR A 3 17.44 -14.71 -23.72
N GLU A 4 18.73 -14.82 -23.43
CA GLU A 4 19.23 -15.92 -22.60
C GLU A 4 18.54 -15.89 -21.22
N PRO A 5 18.08 -17.05 -20.72
CA PRO A 5 17.40 -17.11 -19.43
C PRO A 5 18.34 -16.74 -18.29
N HIS A 6 17.89 -15.86 -17.40
CA HIS A 6 18.66 -15.43 -16.23
C HIS A 6 19.07 -16.61 -15.33
N SER A 7 20.30 -16.58 -14.81
CA SER A 7 20.79 -17.55 -13.82
C SER A 7 19.91 -17.59 -12.56
N PHE A 8 19.94 -18.70 -11.83
CA PHE A 8 19.16 -18.85 -10.59
C PHE A 8 19.45 -17.73 -9.56
N PRO A 9 20.70 -17.35 -9.24
CA PRO A 9 20.97 -16.26 -8.29
C PRO A 9 20.38 -14.92 -8.74
N ARG A 10 20.41 -14.62 -10.05
CA ARG A 10 19.80 -13.40 -10.60
C ARG A 10 18.28 -13.43 -10.49
N ARG A 11 17.63 -14.56 -10.80
CA ARG A 11 16.17 -14.73 -10.64
C ARG A 11 15.77 -14.63 -9.17
N HIS A 12 16.49 -15.30 -8.28
CA HIS A 12 16.25 -15.28 -6.84
C HIS A 12 16.38 -13.87 -6.26
N ALA A 13 17.40 -13.10 -6.66
CA ALA A 13 17.57 -11.71 -6.22
C ALA A 13 16.50 -10.76 -6.78
N ARG A 14 16.18 -10.88 -8.09
CA ARG A 14 15.24 -9.99 -8.78
C ARG A 14 13.78 -10.17 -8.32
N THR A 15 13.41 -11.39 -7.93
CA THR A 15 12.05 -11.75 -7.47
C THR A 15 11.89 -11.67 -5.94
N GLN A 16 12.92 -11.20 -5.23
CA GLN A 16 13.04 -11.30 -3.77
C GLN A 16 12.66 -12.70 -3.25
N ARG A 17 13.40 -13.72 -3.67
CA ARG A 17 13.15 -15.13 -3.28
C ARG A 17 11.78 -15.64 -3.77
N PHE A 18 11.34 -15.18 -4.94
CA PHE A 18 10.04 -15.53 -5.55
C PHE A 18 8.83 -15.12 -4.69
N THR A 19 8.96 -14.05 -3.91
CA THR A 19 7.87 -13.53 -3.07
C THR A 19 7.11 -12.37 -3.72
N LEU A 20 7.75 -11.65 -4.65
CA LEU A 20 7.07 -10.60 -5.41
C LEU A 20 5.91 -11.19 -6.22
N GLY A 21 4.79 -10.47 -6.27
CA GLY A 21 3.54 -10.92 -6.88
C GLY A 21 2.67 -11.82 -6.00
N ALA A 22 3.15 -12.27 -4.84
CA ALA A 22 2.30 -12.99 -3.88
C ALA A 22 1.45 -11.99 -3.07
N PRO A 23 0.10 -12.18 -3.01
CA PRO A 23 -0.75 -11.31 -2.20
C PRO A 23 -0.52 -11.51 -0.70
N ARG A 24 -0.59 -10.43 0.07
CA ARG A 24 -0.39 -10.40 1.53
C ARG A 24 -1.29 -9.36 2.21
N SER A 25 -1.29 -9.35 3.54
CA SER A 25 -1.98 -8.33 4.36
C SER A 25 -3.46 -8.21 4.00
N PHE A 26 -4.20 -9.31 4.11
CA PHE A 26 -5.61 -9.39 3.73
C PHE A 26 -6.53 -8.72 4.76
N THR A 27 -7.53 -8.00 4.27
CA THR A 27 -8.68 -7.51 5.04
C THR A 27 -9.95 -7.89 4.28
N VAL A 28 -10.88 -8.57 4.95
CA VAL A 28 -12.17 -8.99 4.36
C VAL A 28 -13.24 -8.02 4.84
N ALA A 29 -14.06 -7.50 3.92
CA ALA A 29 -15.19 -6.67 4.31
C ALA A 29 -16.21 -7.47 5.14
N PRO A 30 -16.83 -6.86 6.16
CA PRO A 30 -17.79 -7.56 7.02
C PRO A 30 -19.04 -8.03 6.26
N ASP A 31 -19.38 -7.38 5.15
CA ASP A 31 -20.48 -7.78 4.26
C ASP A 31 -20.09 -8.90 3.28
N GLY A 32 -18.82 -9.34 3.29
CA GLY A 32 -18.29 -10.36 2.39
C GLY A 32 -18.17 -9.92 0.93
N SER A 33 -18.42 -8.64 0.60
CA SER A 33 -18.46 -8.16 -0.79
C SER A 33 -17.08 -8.01 -1.43
N ARG A 34 -16.01 -7.86 -0.62
CA ARG A 34 -14.65 -7.64 -1.12
C ARG A 34 -13.56 -8.16 -0.19
N VAL A 35 -12.39 -8.40 -0.78
CA VAL A 35 -11.13 -8.64 -0.08
C VAL A 35 -10.10 -7.60 -0.52
N VAL A 36 -9.49 -6.92 0.43
CA VAL A 36 -8.41 -5.94 0.21
C VAL A 36 -7.08 -6.60 0.55
N PHE A 37 -6.05 -6.36 -0.25
CA PHE A 37 -4.72 -6.93 -0.03
C PHE A 37 -3.62 -6.12 -0.70
N LEU A 38 -2.37 -6.38 -0.30
CA LEU A 38 -1.18 -5.82 -0.93
C LEU A 38 -0.55 -6.84 -1.86
N ARG A 39 -0.15 -6.40 -3.06
CA ARG A 39 0.55 -7.23 -4.04
C ARG A 39 1.31 -6.34 -5.00
N SER A 40 2.53 -6.73 -5.38
CA SER A 40 3.24 -6.05 -6.45
C SER A 40 2.65 -6.36 -7.83
N GLY A 41 2.83 -5.47 -8.81
CA GLY A 41 2.22 -5.63 -10.14
C GLY A 41 2.75 -6.82 -10.94
N SER A 42 3.93 -7.33 -10.58
CA SER A 42 4.52 -8.52 -11.18
C SER A 42 5.51 -9.21 -10.24
N GLY A 43 5.93 -10.42 -10.60
CA GLY A 43 6.99 -11.16 -9.88
C GLY A 43 8.37 -10.50 -9.89
N THR A 44 8.53 -9.34 -10.53
CA THR A 44 9.79 -8.56 -10.49
C THR A 44 9.59 -7.10 -10.12
N ASP A 45 8.36 -6.67 -9.94
CA ASP A 45 8.03 -5.36 -9.42
C ASP A 45 8.18 -5.38 -7.90
N ARG A 46 8.98 -4.45 -7.37
CA ARG A 46 9.27 -4.36 -5.93
C ARG A 46 8.22 -3.55 -5.18
N ALA A 47 7.44 -2.73 -5.89
CA ALA A 47 6.45 -1.85 -5.30
C ALA A 47 5.12 -2.58 -5.13
N ASN A 48 4.61 -2.63 -3.90
CA ASN A 48 3.28 -3.16 -3.64
C ASN A 48 2.22 -2.10 -3.95
N SER A 49 1.17 -2.52 -4.65
CA SER A 49 -0.07 -1.77 -4.82
C SER A 49 -1.14 -2.28 -3.85
N LEU A 50 -2.16 -1.46 -3.60
CA LEU A 50 -3.37 -1.86 -2.90
C LEU A 50 -4.36 -2.43 -3.90
N TRP A 51 -4.81 -3.65 -3.69
CA TRP A 51 -5.74 -4.37 -4.55
C TRP A 51 -7.06 -4.65 -3.84
N VAL A 52 -8.11 -4.75 -4.63
CA VAL A 52 -9.44 -5.17 -4.20
C VAL A 52 -9.90 -6.30 -5.12
N LEU A 53 -10.29 -7.41 -4.53
CA LEU A 53 -11.07 -8.47 -5.18
C LEU A 53 -12.54 -8.25 -4.85
N GLY A 54 -13.36 -8.00 -5.87
CA GLY A 54 -14.83 -7.96 -5.73
C GLY A 54 -15.40 -9.38 -5.82
N MET A 55 -16.27 -9.75 -4.88
CA MET A 55 -16.83 -11.10 -4.83
C MET A 55 -18.02 -11.28 -5.78
N GLU A 56 -18.75 -10.20 -6.10
CA GLU A 56 -19.88 -10.25 -7.04
C GLU A 56 -19.39 -10.30 -8.50
N GLU A 57 -18.43 -9.45 -8.88
CA GLU A 57 -17.90 -9.45 -10.24
C GLU A 57 -16.77 -10.48 -10.45
N GLY A 58 -16.22 -11.03 -9.37
CA GLY A 58 -15.08 -11.97 -9.39
C GLY A 58 -13.75 -11.35 -9.85
N GLY A 59 -13.71 -10.02 -10.02
CA GLY A 59 -12.58 -9.30 -10.60
C GLY A 59 -11.66 -8.69 -9.55
N GLU A 60 -10.36 -8.76 -9.81
CA GLU A 60 -9.36 -7.99 -9.09
C GLU A 60 -9.11 -6.63 -9.78
N ARG A 61 -8.95 -5.59 -8.99
CA ARG A 61 -8.52 -4.28 -9.47
C ARG A 61 -7.60 -3.57 -8.50
N VAL A 62 -6.78 -2.68 -9.02
CA VAL A 62 -5.95 -1.79 -8.23
C VAL A 62 -6.82 -0.68 -7.65
N ALA A 63 -6.73 -0.47 -6.33
CA ALA A 63 -7.34 0.67 -5.65
C ALA A 63 -6.33 1.81 -5.41
N ALA A 64 -5.04 1.49 -5.28
CA ALA A 64 -3.98 2.47 -5.22
C ALA A 64 -2.68 1.92 -5.83
N ASP A 65 -2.19 2.60 -6.86
CA ASP A 65 -0.91 2.32 -7.52
C ASP A 65 0.14 3.34 -7.01
N PRO A 66 1.22 2.89 -6.33
CA PRO A 66 2.26 3.79 -5.84
C PRO A 66 2.96 4.56 -6.98
N HIS A 67 3.11 3.98 -8.17
CA HIS A 67 3.74 4.67 -9.29
C HIS A 67 2.88 5.82 -9.81
N ALA A 68 1.57 5.59 -9.93
CA ALA A 68 0.62 6.64 -10.32
C ALA A 68 0.55 7.75 -9.26
N LEU A 69 0.49 7.39 -7.98
CA LEU A 69 0.39 8.35 -6.86
C LEU A 69 1.65 9.21 -6.67
N LEU A 70 2.83 8.68 -7.00
CA LEU A 70 4.08 9.43 -6.97
C LEU A 70 4.37 10.16 -8.29
N GLY A 71 3.49 10.09 -9.29
CA GLY A 71 3.71 10.71 -10.59
C GLY A 71 4.95 10.17 -11.31
N GLY A 72 5.29 8.90 -11.09
CA GLY A 72 6.50 8.27 -11.63
C GLY A 72 7.80 8.62 -10.91
N ALA A 73 7.77 9.44 -9.85
CA ALA A 73 8.94 9.67 -9.02
C ALA A 73 9.33 8.40 -8.24
N SER A 74 10.63 8.21 -8.03
CA SER A 74 11.14 7.17 -7.15
C SER A 74 10.71 7.41 -5.70
N GLU A 75 10.45 6.33 -4.97
CA GLU A 75 10.18 6.38 -3.53
C GLU A 75 11.37 7.01 -2.80
N ASP A 76 11.12 8.09 -2.05
CA ASP A 76 12.09 8.73 -1.17
C ASP A 76 11.70 8.47 0.29
N LEU A 77 12.55 7.75 1.00
CA LEU A 77 12.31 7.35 2.39
C LEU A 77 13.07 8.27 3.33
N SER A 78 12.31 8.97 4.18
CA SER A 78 12.89 9.74 5.28
C SER A 78 13.70 8.82 6.21
N PRO A 79 14.68 9.36 6.97
CA PRO A 79 15.44 8.59 7.94
C PRO A 79 14.56 7.83 8.94
N GLU A 80 13.48 8.45 9.40
CA GLU A 80 12.54 7.86 10.36
C GLU A 80 11.79 6.66 9.77
N GLU A 81 11.31 6.79 8.51
CA GLU A 81 10.62 5.70 7.83
C GLU A 81 11.59 4.56 7.50
N ARG A 82 12.83 4.87 7.09
CA ARG A 82 13.87 3.85 6.89
C ARG A 82 14.15 3.08 8.19
N ALA A 83 14.31 3.78 9.31
CA ALA A 83 14.52 3.16 10.61
C ALA A 83 13.29 2.35 11.10
N ARG A 84 12.07 2.78 10.77
CA ARG A 84 10.84 2.00 11.04
C ARG A 84 10.78 0.73 10.22
N ARG A 85 11.04 0.82 8.91
CA ARG A 85 11.07 -0.34 8.00
C ARG A 85 12.12 -1.36 8.42
N GLU A 86 13.31 -0.90 8.81
CA GLU A 86 14.38 -1.76 9.32
C GLU A 86 13.95 -2.51 10.59
N ARG A 87 13.32 -1.83 11.56
CA ARG A 87 12.81 -2.45 12.80
C ARG A 87 11.68 -3.47 12.54
N SER A 88 10.81 -3.19 11.58
CA SER A 88 9.71 -4.08 11.21
C SER A 88 10.12 -5.19 10.23
N ARG A 89 11.37 -5.19 9.76
CA ARG A 89 11.86 -6.04 8.66
C ARG A 89 11.02 -5.89 7.38
N GLU A 90 10.44 -4.71 7.19
CA GLU A 90 9.58 -4.38 6.05
C GLU A 90 10.47 -3.94 4.87
N GLY A 91 10.92 -4.91 4.06
CA GLY A 91 11.79 -4.69 2.89
C GLY A 91 11.06 -4.36 1.59
N GLY A 92 9.73 -4.24 1.63
CA GLY A 92 8.90 -3.90 0.46
C GLY A 92 9.02 -2.43 0.07
N ALA A 93 8.91 -2.14 -1.23
CA ALA A 93 8.72 -0.78 -1.73
C ALA A 93 7.22 -0.50 -1.94
N GLY A 94 6.85 0.75 -2.14
CA GLY A 94 5.46 1.15 -2.37
C GLY A 94 4.60 1.06 -1.11
N ILE A 95 3.36 0.58 -1.24
CA ILE A 95 2.42 0.49 -0.12
C ILE A 95 2.75 -0.75 0.71
N VAL A 96 3.36 -0.56 1.87
CA VAL A 96 3.81 -1.66 2.75
C VAL A 96 2.80 -2.06 3.81
N GLY A 97 1.83 -1.20 4.10
CA GLY A 97 0.75 -1.44 5.05
C GLY A 97 -0.39 -0.46 4.82
N TYR A 98 -1.59 -0.83 5.27
CA TYR A 98 -2.78 0.00 5.22
C TYR A 98 -3.68 -0.32 6.42
N ALA A 99 -4.62 0.56 6.70
CA ALA A 99 -5.73 0.33 7.61
C ALA A 99 -7.03 0.72 6.93
N THR A 100 -8.15 0.16 7.37
CA THR A 100 -9.47 0.45 6.80
C THR A 100 -10.41 1.04 7.85
N ASP A 101 -11.49 1.64 7.38
CA ASP A 101 -12.69 1.87 8.19
C ASP A 101 -13.38 0.53 8.50
N SER A 102 -14.47 0.59 9.30
CA SER A 102 -15.15 -0.64 9.76
C SER A 102 -15.89 -1.38 8.65
N ALA A 103 -16.37 -0.66 7.64
CA ALA A 103 -17.08 -1.22 6.49
C ALA A 103 -16.14 -1.69 5.37
N VAL A 104 -14.84 -1.38 5.46
CA VAL A 104 -13.85 -1.68 4.42
C VAL A 104 -14.20 -0.98 3.11
N GLU A 105 -14.62 0.29 3.22
CA GLU A 105 -14.92 1.18 2.10
C GLU A 105 -13.82 2.20 1.86
N LEU A 106 -13.09 2.56 2.91
CA LEU A 106 -11.93 3.45 2.84
C LEU A 106 -10.69 2.72 3.37
N ALA A 107 -9.58 2.83 2.66
CA ALA A 107 -8.26 2.49 3.19
C ALA A 107 -7.39 3.74 3.32
N SER A 108 -6.59 3.83 4.38
CA SER A 108 -5.51 4.82 4.48
C SER A 108 -4.16 4.14 4.59
N PHE A 109 -3.14 4.76 4.02
CA PHE A 109 -1.77 4.25 4.03
C PHE A 109 -0.77 5.40 3.89
N SER A 110 0.47 5.13 4.30
CA SER A 110 1.60 6.03 4.03
C SER A 110 2.38 5.54 2.81
N LEU A 111 2.86 6.48 2.00
CA LEU A 111 3.70 6.22 0.83
C LEU A 111 4.69 7.39 0.68
N SER A 112 6.00 7.10 0.68
CA SER A 112 7.06 8.15 0.67
C SER A 112 6.85 9.24 1.74
N GLY A 113 6.41 8.84 2.94
CA GLY A 113 6.11 9.76 4.04
C GLY A 113 4.85 10.61 3.85
N ARG A 114 4.13 10.49 2.73
CA ARG A 114 2.87 11.21 2.48
C ARG A 114 1.67 10.36 2.91
N LEU A 115 0.57 11.03 3.24
CA LEU A 115 -0.69 10.40 3.66
C LEU A 115 -1.62 10.23 2.47
N PHE A 116 -2.13 9.02 2.25
CA PHE A 116 -3.11 8.75 1.21
C PHE A 116 -4.34 8.07 1.78
N ALA A 117 -5.48 8.30 1.13
CA ALA A 117 -6.71 7.56 1.30
C ALA A 117 -7.19 7.02 -0.05
N ALA A 118 -7.70 5.79 -0.04
CA ALA A 118 -8.25 5.11 -1.20
C ALA A 118 -9.72 4.71 -0.95
N GLU A 119 -10.57 5.07 -1.90
CA GLU A 119 -11.96 4.62 -1.94
C GLU A 119 -12.01 3.21 -2.55
N LEU A 120 -12.28 2.23 -1.70
CA LEU A 120 -12.18 0.81 -2.04
C LEU A 120 -13.30 0.33 -2.93
N ARG A 121 -14.38 1.09 -3.16
CA ARG A 121 -15.45 0.78 -4.14
C ARG A 121 -15.16 1.39 -5.51
N ALA A 122 -14.75 2.64 -5.56
CA ALA A 122 -14.44 3.33 -6.82
C ALA A 122 -13.07 2.95 -7.38
N GLY A 123 -12.13 2.49 -6.54
CA GLY A 123 -10.76 2.21 -6.95
C GLY A 123 -9.96 3.48 -7.21
N THR A 124 -10.29 4.56 -6.50
CA THR A 124 -9.60 5.84 -6.57
C THR A 124 -8.76 6.04 -5.32
N ALA A 125 -7.67 6.79 -5.45
CA ALA A 125 -6.83 7.18 -4.32
C ALA A 125 -6.39 8.64 -4.45
N ARG A 126 -6.28 9.31 -3.31
CA ARG A 126 -5.83 10.71 -3.24
C ARG A 126 -4.96 10.95 -2.03
N GLU A 127 -4.09 11.95 -2.14
CA GLU A 127 -3.30 12.44 -1.01
C GLU A 127 -4.19 13.26 -0.07
N LEU A 128 -3.93 13.15 1.23
CA LEU A 128 -4.48 14.02 2.27
C LEU A 128 -3.39 14.96 2.77
N PRO A 129 -3.72 16.22 3.10
CA PRO A 129 -2.74 17.16 3.60
C PRO A 129 -2.17 16.71 4.95
N ALA A 130 -0.85 16.64 5.03
CA ALA A 130 -0.10 16.38 6.26
C ALA A 130 1.12 17.30 6.34
N PRO A 131 1.50 17.78 7.54
CA PRO A 131 2.57 18.76 7.70
C PRO A 131 3.99 18.15 7.63
N GLY A 132 4.13 16.85 7.38
CA GLY A 132 5.41 16.15 7.35
C GLY A 132 5.25 14.64 7.20
N PRO A 133 6.33 13.86 7.38
CA PRO A 133 6.34 12.41 7.22
C PRO A 133 5.34 11.70 8.15
N VAL A 134 4.37 11.02 7.53
CA VAL A 134 3.24 10.36 8.20
C VAL A 134 3.59 8.92 8.59
N ILE A 135 3.18 8.55 9.79
CA ILE A 135 3.28 7.19 10.33
C ILE A 135 1.90 6.71 10.79
N ASP A 136 1.63 5.43 10.51
CA ASP A 136 0.45 4.66 10.96
C ASP A 136 -0.90 5.39 10.77
N PRO A 137 -1.29 5.72 9.53
CA PRO A 137 -2.59 6.31 9.29
C PRO A 137 -3.72 5.32 9.53
N ARG A 138 -4.72 5.74 10.30
CA ARG A 138 -5.87 4.96 10.76
C ARG A 138 -7.17 5.69 10.45
N PRO A 139 -8.03 5.17 9.57
CA PRO A 139 -9.37 5.73 9.39
C PRO A 139 -10.18 5.62 10.68
N SER A 140 -11.06 6.58 10.94
CA SER A 140 -12.11 6.41 11.93
C SER A 140 -13.03 5.26 11.50
N PRO A 141 -13.75 4.60 12.43
CA PRO A 141 -14.64 3.49 12.07
C PRO A 141 -15.69 3.83 11.02
N ASP A 142 -16.13 5.10 10.96
CA ASP A 142 -17.08 5.64 9.99
C ASP A 142 -16.43 6.21 8.71
N GLY A 143 -15.10 6.10 8.58
CA GLY A 143 -14.34 6.53 7.40
C GLY A 143 -14.26 8.04 7.20
N ARG A 144 -14.75 8.88 8.11
CA ARG A 144 -14.80 10.34 7.91
C ARG A 144 -13.49 11.06 8.21
N HIS A 145 -12.64 10.46 9.04
CA HIS A 145 -11.37 11.05 9.45
C HIS A 145 -10.25 10.03 9.34
N VAL A 146 -9.03 10.52 9.25
CA VAL A 146 -7.83 9.69 9.37
C VAL A 146 -6.95 10.26 10.49
N ALA A 147 -6.71 9.45 11.52
CA ALA A 147 -5.75 9.72 12.58
C ALA A 147 -4.37 9.23 12.15
N TYR A 148 -3.31 9.96 12.46
CA TYR A 148 -1.95 9.63 12.05
C TYR A 148 -0.91 10.29 12.96
N VAL A 149 0.34 9.81 12.92
CA VAL A 149 1.46 10.38 13.70
C VAL A 149 2.41 11.16 12.78
N VAL A 150 2.74 12.40 13.15
CA VAL A 150 3.80 13.22 12.54
C VAL A 150 4.60 13.91 13.64
N GLY A 151 5.93 13.82 13.57
CA GLY A 151 6.82 14.52 14.51
C GLY A 151 6.60 14.14 15.99
N GLY A 152 6.19 12.90 16.25
CA GLY A 152 5.90 12.41 17.60
C GLY A 152 4.54 12.82 18.17
N ALA A 153 3.69 13.50 17.39
CA ALA A 153 2.35 13.91 17.80
C ALA A 153 1.26 13.21 16.98
N LEU A 154 0.14 12.88 17.64
CA LEU A 154 -1.09 12.42 16.98
C LEU A 154 -1.80 13.60 16.33
N ARG A 155 -2.23 13.43 15.09
CA ARG A 155 -3.01 14.40 14.30
C ARG A 155 -4.20 13.71 13.65
N VAL A 156 -5.19 14.50 13.25
CA VAL A 156 -6.39 14.04 12.55
C VAL A 156 -6.64 14.96 11.36
N VAL A 157 -7.03 14.38 10.23
CA VAL A 157 -7.47 15.09 9.02
C VAL A 157 -8.80 14.51 8.53
N GLY A 158 -9.60 15.30 7.81
CA GLY A 158 -10.76 14.77 7.08
C GLY A 158 -10.30 13.79 6.00
N ALA A 159 -10.99 12.65 5.92
CA ALA A 159 -10.69 11.60 4.95
C ALA A 159 -10.94 12.05 3.52
#